data_AF-A0A383EVI5-F1
#
_entry.id   AF-A0A383EVI5-F1
#
_cell.length_a   1.000
_cell.length_b   1.000
_cell.length_c   1.000
_cell.angle_alpha   90.00
_cell.angle_beta   90.00
_cell.angle_gamma   90.00
#
_symmetry.space_group_name_H-M   'P 1'
#
loop_
_entity.id
_entity.type
_entity.pdbx_description
1 polymer ?
#
loop_
_entity_poly.entity_id
_entity_poly.type
_entity_poly.pdbx_seq_one_letter_code
_entity_poly.pdbx_strand_id
1 'polypeptide(L)' 'LSQDTGVSKPHGGNLVNRLSNTDAAGLSSIPINADLANDVENIADGIFSPLEGFLSQQDF' A
#
# COMPACT_ATOMS: atom_id res chain seq x y z
N LEU A 1 18.90 -16.28 -16.86
CA LEU A 1 19.01 -17.06 -15.61
C LEU A 1 18.61 -16.13 -14.45
N SER A 2 17.33 -16.14 -14.05
CA SER A 2 16.90 -15.44 -12.84
C SER A 2 17.12 -16.41 -11.70
N GLN A 3 18.05 -16.10 -10.79
CA GLN A 3 18.23 -16.83 -9.55
C GLN A 3 16.91 -16.75 -8.77
N ASP A 4 16.28 -17.89 -8.52
CA ASP A 4 15.11 -17.99 -7.64
C ASP A 4 15.62 -18.05 -6.20
N THR A 5 15.55 -16.93 -5.49
CA THR A 5 16.12 -16.77 -4.13
C THR A 5 15.27 -17.42 -3.04
N GLY A 6 14.30 -18.28 -3.39
CA GLY A 6 13.35 -18.87 -2.44
C GLY A 6 12.33 -17.87 -1.87
N VAL A 7 12.31 -16.64 -2.40
CA VAL A 7 11.35 -15.60 -2.02
C VAL A 7 10.38 -15.43 -3.19
N SER A 8 9.09 -15.59 -2.93
CA SER A 8 8.05 -15.41 -3.93
C SER A 8 8.07 -13.99 -4.49
N LYS A 9 7.84 -13.85 -5.81
CA LYS A 9 7.71 -12.55 -6.44
C LYS A 9 6.45 -11.83 -5.91
N PRO A 10 6.48 -10.50 -5.75
CA PRO A 10 5.29 -9.72 -5.44
C PRO A 10 4.20 -9.92 -6.49
N HIS A 11 2.94 -9.89 -6.06
CA HIS A 11 1.82 -9.88 -6.98
C HIS A 11 1.87 -8.59 -7.83
N GLY A 12 1.65 -8.72 -9.14
CA GLY A 12 1.85 -7.62 -10.11
C GLY A 12 3.30 -7.34 -10.50
N GLY A 13 4.27 -8.09 -9.96
CA GLY A 13 5.68 -8.05 -10.38
C GLY A 13 6.55 -7.00 -9.67
N ASN A 14 5.94 -6.06 -8.93
CA ASN A 14 6.63 -5.04 -8.13
C ASN A 14 6.04 -5.00 -6.71
N LEU A 15 6.89 -4.86 -5.70
CA LEU A 15 6.46 -4.58 -4.33
C LEU A 15 6.23 -3.08 -4.20
N VAL A 16 4.99 -2.68 -3.91
CA VAL A 16 4.64 -1.28 -3.65
C VAL A 16 5.19 -0.85 -2.30
N ASN A 17 5.70 0.38 -2.20
CA ASN A 17 6.09 1.01 -0.93
C ASN A 17 5.63 2.47 -0.95
N ARG A 18 4.73 2.83 -0.02
CA ARG A 18 4.15 4.18 0.09
C ARG A 18 4.46 4.84 1.44
N LEU A 19 5.39 4.29 2.21
CA LEU A 19 5.87 4.92 3.43
C LEU A 19 6.55 6.25 3.08
N SER A 20 6.19 7.30 3.82
CA SER A 20 6.70 8.64 3.60
C SER A 20 7.01 9.34 4.92
N ASN A 21 8.03 10.18 4.90
CA ASN A 21 8.35 11.11 5.99
C ASN A 21 7.83 12.53 5.69
N THR A 22 6.89 12.67 4.75
CA THR A 22 6.25 13.97 4.44
C THR A 22 5.53 14.51 5.68
N ASP A 23 5.77 15.77 5.98
CA ASP A 23 5.03 16.47 7.03
C ASP A 23 3.57 16.68 6.60
N ALA A 24 2.65 16.14 7.38
CA ALA A 24 1.20 16.27 7.16
C ALA A 24 0.62 17.50 7.87
N ALA A 25 1.43 18.32 8.54
CA ALA A 25 0.97 19.52 9.22
C ALA A 25 0.24 20.48 8.26
N GLY A 26 -0.93 20.95 8.68
CA GLY A 26 -1.76 21.87 7.90
C GLY A 26 -2.65 21.21 6.85
N LEU A 27 -2.61 19.88 6.67
CA LEU A 27 -3.55 19.16 5.82
C LEU A 27 -4.87 18.87 6.54
N SER A 28 -5.96 18.80 5.77
CA SER A 28 -7.25 18.32 6.28
C SER A 28 -7.14 16.87 6.75
N SER A 29 -7.72 16.58 7.92
CA SER A 29 -7.71 15.24 8.51
C SER A 29 -9.11 14.62 8.48
N ILE A 30 -9.16 13.31 8.20
CA ILE A 30 -10.38 12.51 8.24
C ILE A 30 -10.15 11.39 9.25
N PRO A 31 -10.94 11.28 10.34
CA PRO A 31 -10.79 10.18 11.28
C PRO A 31 -11.21 8.87 10.63
N ILE A 32 -10.44 7.81 10.88
CA ILE A 32 -10.70 6.47 10.38
C ILE A 32 -10.78 5.48 11.56
N ASN A 33 -11.49 4.37 11.37
CA ASN A 33 -11.54 3.29 12.36
C ASN A 33 -10.29 2.38 12.24
N ALA A 34 -10.16 1.43 13.16
CA ALA A 34 -9.01 0.52 13.19
C ALA A 34 -8.95 -0.38 11.95
N ASP A 35 -10.08 -0.83 11.43
CA ASP A 35 -10.13 -1.69 10.23
C ASP A 35 -9.56 -0.94 9.02
N LEU A 36 -9.99 0.29 8.79
CA LEU A 36 -9.49 1.12 7.69
C LEU A 36 -8.03 1.53 7.91
N ALA A 37 -7.59 1.71 9.16
CA ALA A 37 -6.18 1.96 9.47
C ALA A 37 -5.30 0.76 9.09
N ASN A 38 -5.74 -0.48 9.35
CA ASN A 38 -5.03 -1.68 8.90
C ASN A 38 -4.92 -1.73 7.37
N ASP A 39 -5.97 -1.32 6.65
CA ASP A 39 -5.91 -1.25 5.19
C ASP A 39 -4.90 -0.21 4.70
N VAL A 40 -4.83 0.97 5.34
CA VAL A 40 -3.82 1.99 5.04
C VAL A 40 -2.41 1.43 5.22
N GLU A 41 -2.15 0.73 6.33
CA GLU A 41 -0.85 0.10 6.60
C GLU A 41 -0.51 -0.99 5.58
N ASN A 42 -1.45 -1.88 5.27
CA ASN A 42 -1.27 -2.95 4.30
C ASN A 42 -1.00 -2.44 2.87
N ILE A 43 -1.63 -1.32 2.48
CA ILE A 43 -1.34 -0.63 1.22
C ILE A 43 0.06 -0.01 1.27
N ALA A 44 0.42 0.66 2.37
CA ALA A 44 1.67 1.37 2.49
C ALA A 44 2.89 0.44 2.49
N ASP A 45 2.80 -0.70 3.16
CA ASP A 45 3.86 -1.71 3.27
C ASP A 45 3.90 -2.69 2.07
N GLY A 46 2.93 -2.57 1.15
CA GLY A 46 2.90 -3.36 -0.09
C GLY A 46 2.33 -4.77 0.05
N ILE A 47 1.70 -5.10 1.18
CA ILE A 47 0.97 -6.37 1.38
C ILE A 47 -0.11 -6.53 0.31
N PHE A 48 -0.74 -5.41 -0.10
CA PHE A 48 -1.75 -5.38 -1.16
C PHE A 48 -1.20 -5.07 -2.56
N SER A 49 0.10 -5.24 -2.81
CA SER A 49 0.65 -5.08 -4.17
C SER A 49 -0.19 -5.88 -5.18
N PRO A 50 -0.66 -5.23 -6.26
CA PRO A 50 -0.10 -4.07 -6.91
C PRO A 50 -0.81 -2.75 -6.53
N LEU A 51 -1.66 -2.77 -5.51
CA LEU A 51 -2.49 -1.63 -5.14
C LEU A 51 -1.63 -0.48 -4.58
N GLU A 52 -1.84 0.74 -5.10
CA GLU A 52 -1.08 1.94 -4.69
C GLU A 52 -1.91 2.95 -3.88
N GLY A 53 -3.17 2.61 -3.56
CA GLY A 53 -4.14 3.44 -2.85
C GLY A 53 -5.52 2.77 -2.79
N PHE A 54 -6.51 3.42 -2.18
CA PHE A 54 -7.88 2.89 -2.19
C PHE A 54 -8.46 2.87 -3.62
N LEU A 55 -9.25 1.84 -3.92
CA LEU A 55 -9.94 1.72 -5.20
C LEU A 55 -10.95 2.86 -5.38
N SER A 56 -11.00 3.41 -6.60
CA SER A 56 -12.11 4.27 -6.99
C SER A 56 -13.35 3.41 -7.28
N GLN A 57 -14.53 4.04 -7.39
CA GLN A 57 -15.74 3.31 -7.78
C GLN A 57 -15.63 2.61 -9.15
N GLN A 58 -14.78 3.11 -10.05
CA GLN A 58 -14.60 2.50 -11.36
C GLN A 58 -13.74 1.22 -11.31
N ASP A 59 -12.94 1.09 -10.26
CA ASP A 59 -11.98 -0.01 -10.05
C ASP A 59 -12.50 -1.06 -9.05
N PHE A 60 -13.67 -0.83 -8.45
CA PHE A 60 -14.38 -1.76 -7.55
C PHE A 60 -15.34 -2.67 -8.35
#